data_AF-V9D2S8-F1
#
_entry.id   AF-V9D2S8-F1
#
_cell.length_a   1.000
_cell.length_b   1.000
_cell.length_c   1.000
_cell.angle_alpha   90.00
_cell.angle_beta   90.00
_cell.angle_gamma   90.00
#
_symmetry.space_group_name_H-M   'P 1'
#
loop_
_entity.id
_entity.type
_entity.pdbx_description
1 polymer ?
#
loop_
_entity_poly.entity_id
_entity_poly.type
_entity_poly.pdbx_seq_one_letter_code
_entity_poly.pdbx_strand_id
1 'polypeptide(L)'
;MGFVQRLYKRLPSVSSALAAEEWKNEKPKTPSRLSFFRRRIRLKGNSSISIPLGFLLLFPSVVVFTILILVLKHPNSPGRILVPAGTPPSIRKISEKHDRVFATGCQDVLAAAEQPRANAAFVVLARNKELDGVIQSIKSIERHFNRWFHYPYVFLNDGEFEQGFKDTVTNYTSSTVEFGKIDPSMWGYPDWVDHEVAREGIRKQGDAAIMYGGMESYHHMCRFYSGFFYKHELLDKYEWYWRLEPEIKYFCDITYDPFVEMARANKTYGFTIAVKELKETVPNIFRYASAYKRKNNIKSQGLWEMFIEPQPEKQATSSDKRLKTLPNEILQTEPGHQNIEDIDGEAMEGEKYNMCHFWSNFEIARLDWFRSKEYNDFFDMMDRSGGFWMERWGDAPIHSLAAGALLAPRDIHYFRDIGYRHTTIQHCPANAPTRQLPRIPWLEKTTEDEKERKEEDEYWATPDTPKENGVGCRCRCDTDIRDVEGKEGSCFAEWVEVAGGYASP
;
A
#
# COMPACT_ATOMS: atom_id res chain seq x y z
N MET A 1 54.26 -32.19 85.53
CA MET A 1 55.53 -32.23 86.28
C MET A 1 56.45 -33.20 85.54
N GLY A 2 57.77 -33.03 85.41
CA GLY A 2 58.69 -32.37 86.34
C GLY A 2 58.53 -30.86 86.46
N PHE A 3 57.79 -30.43 87.48
CA PHE A 3 58.44 -29.90 88.67
C PHE A 3 57.42 -29.87 89.81
N VAL A 4 57.78 -30.57 90.88
CA VAL A 4 57.25 -30.45 92.23
C VAL A 4 57.18 -28.96 92.59
N GLN A 5 56.02 -28.38 92.91
CA GLN A 5 55.66 -28.00 94.29
C GLN A 5 54.23 -27.43 94.34
N ARG A 6 53.45 -27.93 95.31
CA ARG A 6 52.52 -27.22 96.21
C ARG A 6 51.36 -26.44 95.57
N LEU A 7 50.09 -26.84 95.73
CA LEU A 7 49.19 -26.68 96.91
C LEU A 7 47.94 -25.91 96.37
N TYR A 8 46.66 -26.23 96.57
CA TYR A 8 45.89 -26.90 97.62
C TYR A 8 44.61 -27.49 96.95
N LYS A 9 44.32 -28.80 97.14
CA LYS A 9 43.15 -29.37 97.86
C LYS A 9 41.76 -28.95 97.33
N ARG A 10 40.79 -29.85 97.05
CA ARG A 10 40.30 -30.98 97.85
C ARG A 10 39.37 -31.89 96.98
N LEU A 11 39.48 -33.21 97.18
CA LEU A 11 38.69 -34.36 96.70
C LEU A 11 37.45 -34.62 97.62
N PRO A 12 36.58 -35.66 97.48
CA PRO A 12 36.76 -36.95 96.75
C PRO A 12 35.51 -37.51 95.98
N SER A 13 35.71 -38.31 94.91
CA SER A 13 35.49 -39.79 94.75
C SER A 13 34.01 -40.24 94.61
N VAL A 14 33.56 -41.18 93.76
CA VAL A 14 33.96 -42.58 93.45
C VAL A 14 33.14 -43.09 92.21
N SER A 15 33.70 -43.96 91.33
CA SER A 15 33.07 -45.11 90.55
C SER A 15 31.86 -44.85 89.61
N SER A 16 31.56 -45.53 88.48
CA SER A 16 32.05 -46.69 87.69
C SER A 16 31.24 -46.84 86.38
N ALA A 17 31.82 -47.57 85.41
CA ALA A 17 31.17 -48.42 84.37
C ALA A 17 30.40 -47.72 83.22
N LEU A 18 30.76 -47.82 81.92
CA LEU A 18 30.95 -48.93 80.94
C LEU A 18 29.73 -49.11 79.99
N ALA A 19 30.05 -49.44 78.73
CA ALA A 19 29.23 -49.74 77.52
C ALA A 19 28.76 -48.51 76.70
N ALA A 20 29.35 -48.19 75.53
CA ALA A 20 29.23 -48.84 74.19
C ALA A 20 27.80 -48.63 73.60
N GLU A 21 27.54 -48.03 72.43
CA GLU A 21 28.17 -48.15 71.11
C GLU A 21 27.86 -46.94 70.17
N GLU A 22 28.76 -46.80 69.20
CA GLU A 22 28.62 -46.37 67.79
C GLU A 22 27.95 -45.05 67.34
N TRP A 23 28.79 -44.28 66.65
CA TRP A 23 28.52 -43.13 65.80
C TRP A 23 27.84 -43.48 64.46
N LYS A 24 27.03 -42.54 63.94
CA LYS A 24 27.30 -41.91 62.63
C LYS A 24 26.52 -40.59 62.43
N ASN A 25 27.17 -39.51 62.83
CA ASN A 25 27.31 -38.19 62.21
C ASN A 25 26.13 -37.59 61.40
N GLU A 26 25.36 -36.74 62.08
CA GLU A 26 24.60 -35.64 61.48
C GLU A 26 25.56 -34.56 60.95
N LYS A 27 25.37 -34.12 59.69
CA LYS A 27 26.09 -32.97 59.12
C LYS A 27 25.45 -31.66 59.61
N PRO A 28 26.24 -30.65 60.02
CA PRO A 28 25.74 -29.36 60.45
C PRO A 28 25.24 -28.53 59.27
N LYS A 29 24.01 -27.98 59.37
CA LYS A 29 23.44 -27.05 58.39
C LYS A 29 24.18 -25.71 58.44
N THR A 30 24.95 -25.42 57.41
CA THR A 30 25.54 -24.10 57.14
C THR A 30 24.45 -23.05 56.90
N PRO A 31 24.56 -21.83 57.46
CA PRO A 31 23.59 -20.77 57.20
C PRO A 31 23.70 -20.32 55.74
N SER A 32 22.61 -20.49 54.97
CA SER A 32 22.51 -20.03 53.59
C SER A 32 22.75 -18.51 53.49
N ARG A 33 23.61 -18.09 52.54
CA ARG A 33 23.91 -16.68 52.20
C ARG A 33 22.65 -15.85 51.86
N LEU A 34 21.51 -16.49 51.59
CA LEU A 34 20.22 -15.85 51.29
C LEU A 34 19.36 -15.52 52.53
N SER A 35 19.80 -15.91 53.73
CA SER A 35 19.09 -15.62 54.99
C SER A 35 18.96 -14.10 55.28
N PHE A 36 19.86 -13.29 54.72
CA PHE A 36 19.84 -11.83 54.84
C PHE A 36 18.60 -11.20 54.18
N PHE A 37 18.18 -11.70 53.00
CA PHE A 37 17.02 -11.19 52.26
C PHE A 37 15.67 -11.51 52.92
N ARG A 38 15.66 -12.45 53.88
CA ARG A 38 14.48 -12.82 54.67
C ARG A 38 14.30 -11.97 55.94
N ARG A 39 15.25 -11.08 56.26
CA ARG A 39 15.08 -10.13 57.38
C ARG A 39 13.96 -9.15 57.04
N ARG A 40 12.97 -9.03 57.92
CA ARG A 40 11.89 -8.05 57.77
C ARG A 40 12.27 -6.78 58.52
N ILE A 41 12.13 -5.63 57.87
CA ILE A 41 12.36 -4.32 58.48
C ILE A 41 11.02 -3.60 58.62
N ARG A 42 10.82 -2.93 59.75
CA ARG A 42 9.69 -2.03 59.99
C ARG A 42 10.09 -0.62 59.56
N LEU A 43 9.30 0.00 58.69
CA LEU A 43 9.59 1.32 58.13
C LEU A 43 9.45 2.47 59.15
N LYS A 44 8.75 2.25 60.27
CA LYS A 44 8.66 3.17 61.41
C LYS A 44 8.39 2.40 62.71
N GLY A 45 8.92 2.87 63.84
CA GLY A 45 8.93 2.15 65.13
C GLY A 45 7.59 1.55 65.60
N ASN A 46 6.46 2.16 65.25
CA ASN A 46 5.10 1.72 65.65
C ASN A 46 4.18 1.31 64.48
N SER A 47 4.73 0.88 63.34
CA SER A 47 3.93 0.40 62.20
C SER A 47 3.67 -1.11 62.26
N SER A 48 2.42 -1.53 61.99
CA SER A 48 2.00 -2.95 61.94
C SER A 48 2.44 -3.67 60.65
N ILE A 49 3.00 -2.94 59.70
CA ILE A 49 3.38 -3.44 58.37
C ILE A 49 4.89 -3.73 58.35
N SER A 50 5.25 -4.99 58.13
CA SER A 50 6.64 -5.44 58.00
C SER A 50 6.90 -5.88 56.56
N ILE A 51 7.89 -5.27 55.91
CA ILE A 51 8.25 -5.60 54.51
C ILE A 51 9.57 -6.41 54.52
N PRO A 52 9.69 -7.49 53.73
CA PRO A 52 10.95 -8.19 53.57
C PRO A 52 12.01 -7.25 52.97
N LEU A 53 13.21 -7.22 53.55
CA LEU A 53 14.34 -6.39 53.07
C LEU A 53 14.64 -6.64 51.59
N GLY A 54 14.46 -7.88 51.12
CA GLY A 54 14.63 -8.21 49.71
C GLY A 54 13.70 -7.44 48.77
N PHE A 55 12.46 -7.15 49.17
CA PHE A 55 11.53 -6.37 48.36
C PHE A 55 11.97 -4.90 48.24
N LEU A 56 12.54 -4.36 49.31
CA LEU A 56 13.00 -2.96 49.39
C LEU A 56 14.27 -2.71 48.56
N LEU A 57 15.09 -3.76 48.35
CA LEU A 57 16.29 -3.70 47.49
C LEU A 57 16.00 -4.10 46.04
N LEU A 58 15.09 -5.06 45.81
CA LEU A 58 14.71 -5.48 44.45
C LEU A 58 13.90 -4.41 43.73
N PHE A 59 12.95 -3.75 44.41
CA PHE A 59 12.05 -2.81 43.74
C PHE A 59 12.78 -1.63 43.07
N PRO A 60 13.72 -0.91 43.72
CA PRO A 60 14.50 0.13 43.06
C PRO A 60 15.36 -0.43 41.92
N SER A 61 15.93 -1.61 42.10
CA SER A 61 16.76 -2.27 41.10
C SER A 61 15.97 -2.63 39.84
N VAL A 62 14.74 -3.12 40.01
CA VAL A 62 13.81 -3.40 38.91
C VAL A 62 13.39 -2.12 38.21
N VAL A 63 13.10 -1.04 38.95
CA VAL A 63 12.75 0.26 38.36
C VAL A 63 13.92 0.82 37.52
N VAL A 64 15.14 0.80 38.06
CA VAL A 64 16.35 1.24 37.34
C VAL A 64 16.59 0.38 36.10
N PHE A 65 16.45 -0.94 36.21
CA PHE A 65 16.58 -1.85 35.07
C PHE A 65 15.50 -1.61 34.00
N THR A 66 14.27 -1.29 34.43
CA THR A 66 13.18 -0.96 33.51
C THR A 66 13.44 0.36 32.79
N ILE A 67 13.91 1.39 33.50
CA ILE A 67 14.32 2.67 32.91
C ILE A 67 15.50 2.45 31.94
N LEU A 68 16.48 1.64 32.30
CA LEU A 68 17.60 1.30 31.43
C LEU A 68 17.12 0.59 30.15
N ILE A 69 16.20 -0.36 30.26
CA ILE A 69 15.58 -1.01 29.10
C ILE A 69 14.83 0.01 28.24
N LEU A 70 14.05 0.91 28.84
CA LEU A 70 13.31 1.93 28.10
C LEU A 70 14.26 2.90 27.37
N VAL A 71 15.36 3.30 28.01
CA VAL A 71 16.40 4.15 27.39
C VAL A 71 17.17 3.39 26.29
N LEU A 72 17.49 2.11 26.48
CA LEU A 72 18.17 1.28 25.45
C LEU A 72 17.24 0.90 24.29
N LYS A 73 15.92 0.82 24.52
CA LYS A 73 14.91 0.58 23.49
C LYS A 73 14.35 1.87 22.87
N HIS A 74 14.72 3.04 23.40
CA HIS A 74 14.29 4.32 22.85
C HIS A 74 14.86 4.49 21.44
N PRO A 75 14.06 4.90 20.43
CA PRO A 75 14.48 4.94 19.02
C PRO A 75 15.70 5.83 18.74
N ASN A 76 16.00 6.79 19.63
CA ASN A 76 17.12 7.73 19.51
C ASN A 76 18.35 7.40 20.39
N SER A 77 18.46 6.17 20.92
CA SER A 77 19.58 5.78 21.79
C SER A 77 20.80 5.25 21.00
N PRO A 78 22.02 5.81 21.20
CA PRO A 78 23.20 5.49 20.40
C PRO A 78 23.84 4.11 20.67
N GLY A 79 23.27 3.27 21.55
CA GLY A 79 23.87 2.03 22.06
C GLY A 79 23.42 0.71 21.43
N ARG A 80 22.70 0.71 20.31
CA ARG A 80 22.02 -0.49 19.74
C ARG A 80 22.95 -1.49 19.00
N ILE A 81 24.21 -1.63 19.40
CA ILE A 81 25.23 -2.40 18.64
C ILE A 81 25.43 -3.85 19.13
N LEU A 82 24.88 -4.25 20.30
CA LEU A 82 25.26 -5.54 20.94
C LEU A 82 24.16 -6.59 21.09
N VAL A 83 23.07 -6.50 20.32
CA VAL A 83 22.16 -7.64 20.14
C VAL A 83 22.36 -8.14 18.71
N PRO A 84 22.66 -9.43 18.48
CA PRO A 84 22.59 -9.96 17.13
C PRO A 84 21.13 -9.84 16.72
N ALA A 85 20.82 -8.81 15.94
CA ALA A 85 19.58 -8.73 15.22
C ALA A 85 19.44 -10.07 14.50
N GLY A 86 18.29 -10.74 14.64
CA GLY A 86 17.87 -11.69 13.62
C GLY A 86 18.16 -11.04 12.27
N THR A 87 18.73 -11.81 11.36
CA THR A 87 19.14 -11.36 10.02
C THR A 87 18.27 -10.18 9.58
N PRO A 88 18.84 -8.98 9.31
CA PRO A 88 18.04 -7.90 8.76
C PRO A 88 17.24 -8.48 7.60
N PRO A 89 15.95 -8.11 7.42
CA PRO A 89 15.15 -8.63 6.33
C PRO A 89 16.03 -8.56 5.08
N SER A 90 16.26 -9.71 4.45
CA SER A 90 17.20 -9.79 3.35
C SER A 90 16.76 -8.77 2.31
N ILE A 91 17.50 -7.67 2.23
CA ILE A 91 17.26 -6.58 1.28
C ILE A 91 17.24 -7.25 -0.09
N ARG A 92 16.03 -7.45 -0.64
CA ARG A 92 15.86 -8.21 -1.88
C ARG A 92 16.56 -7.43 -2.97
N LYS A 93 17.49 -8.11 -3.67
CA LYS A 93 18.17 -7.57 -4.84
C LYS A 93 17.10 -7.09 -5.82
N ILE A 94 17.22 -5.82 -6.22
CA ILE A 94 16.42 -5.17 -7.26
C ILE A 94 16.51 -6.05 -8.50
N SER A 95 15.45 -6.82 -8.77
CA SER A 95 15.28 -7.40 -10.09
C SER A 95 14.57 -6.31 -10.90
N GLU A 96 15.20 -5.88 -11.99
CA GLU A 96 14.66 -4.86 -12.91
C GLU A 96 14.17 -5.54 -14.20
N LYS A 97 13.68 -6.78 -14.09
CA LYS A 97 13.45 -7.63 -15.26
C LYS A 97 12.42 -7.04 -16.21
N HIS A 98 11.35 -6.48 -15.66
CA HIS A 98 10.23 -5.93 -16.42
C HIS A 98 10.03 -4.44 -16.21
N ASP A 99 10.46 -3.91 -15.06
CA ASP A 99 10.07 -2.57 -14.64
C ASP A 99 11.19 -1.86 -13.87
N ARG A 100 12.02 -1.12 -14.61
CA ARG A 100 13.04 -0.23 -14.05
C ARG A 100 12.48 1.18 -13.97
N VAL A 101 12.90 1.94 -12.96
CA VAL A 101 12.56 3.37 -12.87
C VAL A 101 13.21 4.11 -14.04
N PHE A 102 12.47 5.02 -14.69
CA PHE A 102 13.00 5.78 -15.83
C PHE A 102 14.10 6.76 -15.44
N ALA A 103 13.99 7.37 -14.26
CA ALA A 103 14.97 8.30 -13.71
C ALA A 103 15.29 7.98 -12.24
N THR A 104 16.54 8.21 -11.84
CA THR A 104 16.93 8.16 -10.42
C THR A 104 17.50 9.52 -10.03
N GLY A 105 16.83 10.19 -9.11
CA GLY A 105 17.11 11.59 -8.79
C GLY A 105 16.66 12.52 -9.91
N CYS A 106 17.21 13.73 -9.91
CA CYS A 106 16.81 14.79 -10.83
C CYS A 106 17.62 14.76 -12.13
N GLN A 107 16.94 14.95 -13.25
CA GLN A 107 17.54 15.25 -14.54
C GLN A 107 17.56 16.76 -14.80
N ASP A 108 18.33 17.17 -15.81
CA ASP A 108 18.32 18.55 -16.28
C ASP A 108 17.00 18.82 -17.01
N VAL A 109 16.07 19.44 -16.30
CA VAL A 109 14.71 19.67 -16.79
C VAL A 109 14.65 20.66 -17.94
N LEU A 110 15.61 21.59 -18.03
CA LEU A 110 15.64 22.55 -19.15
C LEU A 110 16.06 21.84 -20.43
N ALA A 111 17.09 20.99 -20.35
CA ALA A 111 17.50 20.17 -21.48
C ALA A 111 16.42 19.14 -21.87
N ALA A 112 15.71 18.59 -20.90
CA ALA A 112 14.59 17.66 -21.16
C ALA A 112 13.41 18.37 -21.85
N ALA A 113 13.07 19.59 -21.44
CA ALA A 113 11.97 20.37 -22.01
C ALA A 113 12.21 20.83 -23.46
N GLU A 114 13.48 20.91 -23.89
CA GLU A 114 13.84 21.19 -25.28
C GLU A 114 13.64 19.99 -26.23
N GLN A 115 13.45 18.78 -25.69
CA GLN A 115 13.24 17.59 -26.49
C GLN A 115 11.83 17.54 -27.10
N PRO A 116 11.65 16.82 -28.23
CA PRO A 116 10.32 16.58 -28.79
C PRO A 116 9.40 15.88 -27.79
N ARG A 117 8.18 16.41 -27.66
CA ARG A 117 7.13 15.88 -26.78
C ARG A 117 6.32 14.77 -27.44
N ALA A 118 5.73 13.91 -26.62
CA ALA A 118 4.76 12.93 -27.07
C ALA A 118 3.42 13.60 -27.41
N ASN A 119 2.56 12.88 -28.15
CA ASN A 119 1.19 13.32 -28.39
C ASN A 119 0.29 12.91 -27.20
N ALA A 120 0.19 13.80 -26.20
CA ALA A 120 -0.46 13.50 -24.94
C ALA A 120 -1.27 14.67 -24.37
N ALA A 121 -2.20 14.38 -23.46
CA ALA A 121 -2.95 15.37 -22.70
C ALA A 121 -3.22 14.92 -21.27
N PHE A 122 -3.37 15.88 -20.36
CA PHE A 122 -4.04 15.64 -19.09
C PHE A 122 -5.54 15.53 -19.30
N VAL A 123 -6.18 14.57 -18.64
CA VAL A 123 -7.64 14.38 -18.69
C VAL A 123 -8.18 14.52 -17.28
N VAL A 124 -9.15 15.43 -17.12
CA VAL A 124 -9.74 15.77 -15.83
C VAL A 124 -11.25 15.71 -15.93
N LEU A 125 -11.88 14.80 -15.20
CA LEU A 125 -13.32 14.79 -15.00
C LEU A 125 -13.64 15.59 -13.74
N ALA A 126 -14.34 16.72 -13.88
CA ALA A 126 -14.68 17.56 -12.75
C ALA A 126 -15.99 18.32 -12.98
N ARG A 127 -16.71 18.59 -11.90
CA ARG A 127 -17.91 19.45 -11.91
C ARG A 127 -17.54 20.87 -11.51
N ASN A 128 -18.38 21.85 -11.85
CA ASN A 128 -18.15 23.26 -11.52
C ASN A 128 -17.91 23.49 -10.01
N LYS A 129 -18.60 22.72 -9.15
CA LYS A 129 -18.46 22.80 -7.68
C LYS A 129 -17.11 22.32 -7.13
N GLU A 130 -16.31 21.62 -7.93
CA GLU A 130 -15.01 21.06 -7.54
C GLU A 130 -13.84 21.98 -7.94
N LEU A 131 -14.12 23.22 -8.33
CA LEU A 131 -13.14 24.20 -8.81
C LEU A 131 -11.94 24.33 -7.87
N ASP A 132 -12.15 24.48 -6.56
CA ASP A 132 -11.05 24.66 -5.60
C ASP A 132 -10.10 23.45 -5.57
N GLY A 133 -10.66 22.24 -5.59
CA GLY A 133 -9.89 20.99 -5.66
C GLY A 133 -9.15 20.82 -6.98
N VAL A 134 -9.75 21.28 -8.09
CA VAL A 134 -9.09 21.34 -9.41
C VAL A 134 -7.91 22.31 -9.37
N ILE A 135 -8.09 23.51 -8.81
CA ILE A 135 -7.01 24.50 -8.72
C ILE A 135 -5.84 23.97 -7.87
N GLN A 136 -6.12 23.33 -6.74
CA GLN A 136 -5.08 22.69 -5.92
C GLN A 136 -4.26 21.68 -6.74
N SER A 137 -4.95 20.88 -7.54
CA SER A 137 -4.34 19.83 -8.38
C SER A 137 -3.47 20.43 -9.49
N ILE A 138 -3.98 21.46 -10.18
CA ILE A 138 -3.24 22.20 -11.22
C ILE A 138 -1.99 22.83 -10.62
N LYS A 139 -2.10 23.54 -9.49
CA LYS A 139 -0.94 24.15 -8.81
C LYS A 139 0.14 23.09 -8.52
N SER A 140 -0.28 21.92 -8.04
CA SER A 140 0.65 20.85 -7.70
C SER A 140 1.35 20.26 -8.93
N ILE A 141 0.63 19.90 -9.99
CA ILE A 141 1.25 19.35 -11.21
C ILE A 141 2.07 20.41 -11.96
N GLU A 142 1.64 21.67 -12.00
CA GLU A 142 2.40 22.77 -12.61
C GLU A 142 3.71 22.98 -11.87
N ARG A 143 3.70 23.00 -10.53
CA ARG A 143 4.91 23.14 -9.70
C ARG A 143 5.96 22.07 -10.01
N HIS A 144 5.51 20.82 -10.12
CA HIS A 144 6.36 19.64 -10.13
C HIS A 144 6.63 19.06 -11.53
N PHE A 145 5.93 19.52 -12.57
CA PHE A 145 6.09 18.97 -13.92
C PHE A 145 5.70 19.96 -15.02
N ASN A 146 4.43 20.34 -15.09
CA ASN A 146 3.87 20.85 -16.34
C ASN A 146 4.33 22.27 -16.71
N ARG A 147 4.86 23.03 -15.74
CA ARG A 147 5.49 24.34 -16.00
C ARG A 147 6.66 24.29 -16.98
N TRP A 148 7.24 23.11 -17.21
CA TRP A 148 8.37 22.91 -18.12
C TRP A 148 7.94 22.26 -19.44
N PHE A 149 7.00 21.32 -19.39
CA PHE A 149 6.62 20.51 -20.57
C PHE A 149 5.40 21.05 -21.31
N HIS A 150 4.53 21.81 -20.65
CA HIS A 150 3.38 22.49 -21.25
C HIS A 150 2.40 21.56 -22.02
N TYR A 151 2.10 20.39 -21.44
CA TYR A 151 1.08 19.49 -21.97
C TYR A 151 -0.33 20.06 -21.78
N PRO A 152 -1.23 19.88 -22.75
CA PRO A 152 -2.59 20.40 -22.72
C PRO A 152 -3.46 19.73 -21.64
N TYR A 153 -4.48 20.44 -21.18
CA TYR A 153 -5.52 19.90 -20.30
C TYR A 153 -6.84 19.75 -21.05
N VAL A 154 -7.49 18.60 -20.91
CA VAL A 154 -8.85 18.32 -21.38
C VAL A 154 -9.74 18.10 -20.18
N PHE A 155 -10.61 19.09 -19.91
CA PHE A 155 -11.62 19.03 -18.87
C PHE A 155 -12.92 18.47 -19.43
N LEU A 156 -13.47 17.44 -18.79
CA LEU A 156 -14.74 16.82 -19.13
C LEU A 156 -15.72 16.97 -17.97
N ASN A 157 -17.01 17.15 -18.29
CA ASN A 157 -18.08 17.31 -17.30
C ASN A 157 -19.40 16.78 -17.89
N ASP A 158 -20.25 16.19 -17.06
CA ASP A 158 -21.59 15.76 -17.43
C ASP A 158 -22.56 16.94 -17.63
N GLY A 159 -22.22 18.10 -17.08
CA GLY A 159 -22.87 19.38 -17.33
C GLY A 159 -22.05 20.34 -18.19
N GLU A 160 -22.58 21.55 -18.40
CA GLU A 160 -21.82 22.65 -18.99
C GLU A 160 -20.83 23.23 -17.98
N PHE A 161 -19.59 23.49 -18.40
CA PHE A 161 -18.67 24.28 -17.59
C PHE A 161 -19.07 25.76 -17.59
N GLU A 162 -19.18 26.33 -16.39
CA GLU A 162 -19.47 27.75 -16.20
C GLU A 162 -18.30 28.62 -16.66
N GLN A 163 -18.58 29.83 -17.12
CA GLN A 163 -17.53 30.73 -17.62
C GLN A 163 -16.50 31.06 -16.54
N GLY A 164 -16.95 31.27 -15.29
CA GLY A 164 -16.05 31.50 -14.15
C GLY A 164 -15.09 30.32 -13.90
N PHE A 165 -15.55 29.08 -14.09
CA PHE A 165 -14.69 27.89 -14.01
C PHE A 165 -13.61 27.94 -15.10
N LYS A 166 -14.03 28.17 -16.35
CA LYS A 166 -13.12 28.22 -17.51
C LYS A 166 -12.06 29.30 -17.37
N ASP A 167 -12.49 30.52 -17.03
CA ASP A 167 -11.61 31.67 -16.86
C ASP A 167 -10.61 31.45 -15.73
N THR A 168 -11.08 30.89 -14.61
CA THR A 168 -10.23 30.59 -13.45
C THR A 168 -9.17 29.57 -13.84
N VAL A 169 -9.57 28.38 -14.32
CA VAL A 169 -8.63 27.31 -14.71
C VAL A 169 -7.58 27.79 -15.73
N THR A 170 -8.02 28.54 -16.75
CA THR A 170 -7.13 29.08 -17.78
C THR A 170 -6.08 30.05 -17.21
N ASN A 171 -6.36 30.72 -16.10
CA ASN A 171 -5.42 31.62 -15.42
C ASN A 171 -4.34 30.87 -14.61
N TYR A 172 -4.58 29.62 -14.20
CA TYR A 172 -3.66 28.84 -13.36
C TYR A 172 -2.62 28.03 -14.15
N THR A 173 -2.72 27.95 -15.48
CA THR A 173 -1.76 27.23 -16.33
C THR A 173 -1.36 28.06 -17.54
N SER A 174 -0.16 27.80 -18.05
CA SER A 174 0.32 28.35 -19.32
C SER A 174 0.01 27.44 -20.52
N SER A 175 -0.44 26.22 -20.24
CA SER A 175 -0.77 25.21 -21.25
C SER A 175 -2.14 25.47 -21.86
N THR A 176 -2.38 24.92 -23.05
CA THR A 176 -3.71 25.01 -23.68
C THR A 176 -4.72 24.19 -22.89
N VAL A 177 -5.92 24.74 -22.69
CA VAL A 177 -7.02 24.09 -21.98
C VAL A 177 -8.23 23.95 -22.89
N GLU A 178 -8.80 22.75 -22.93
CA GLU A 178 -10.00 22.41 -23.67
C GLU A 178 -11.09 21.97 -22.69
N PHE A 179 -12.34 22.38 -22.93
CA PHE A 179 -13.49 22.04 -22.10
C PHE A 179 -14.53 21.31 -22.95
N GLY A 180 -14.83 20.06 -22.60
CA GLY A 180 -15.80 19.20 -23.26
C GLY A 180 -16.97 18.86 -22.35
N LYS A 181 -18.17 18.83 -22.92
CA LYS A 181 -19.34 18.27 -22.26
C LYS A 181 -19.53 16.84 -22.72
N ILE A 182 -19.74 15.95 -21.77
CA ILE A 182 -19.98 14.54 -22.04
C ILE A 182 -21.36 14.40 -22.68
N ASP A 183 -21.41 13.70 -23.82
CA ASP A 183 -22.65 13.39 -24.48
C ASP A 183 -23.55 12.52 -23.57
N PRO A 184 -24.86 12.80 -23.45
CA PRO A 184 -25.77 12.00 -22.64
C PRO A 184 -25.81 10.50 -22.99
N SER A 185 -25.43 10.09 -24.20
CA SER A 185 -25.29 8.67 -24.57
C SER A 185 -24.13 7.97 -23.85
N MET A 186 -23.13 8.72 -23.41
CA MET A 186 -21.96 8.23 -22.67
C MET A 186 -22.11 8.39 -21.15
N TRP A 187 -23.11 9.17 -20.69
CA TRP A 187 -23.36 9.45 -19.28
C TRP A 187 -24.84 9.29 -18.92
N GLY A 188 -25.14 8.22 -18.19
CA GLY A 188 -26.51 7.85 -17.84
C GLY A 188 -26.73 6.34 -17.91
N TYR A 189 -27.98 5.94 -17.71
CA TYR A 189 -28.40 4.55 -17.86
C TYR A 189 -28.48 4.18 -19.36
N PRO A 190 -27.89 3.05 -19.77
CA PRO A 190 -28.00 2.58 -21.14
C PRO A 190 -29.37 1.95 -21.41
N ASP A 191 -29.82 1.97 -22.67
CA ASP A 191 -31.16 1.53 -23.09
C ASP A 191 -31.53 0.08 -22.73
N TRP A 192 -30.53 -0.78 -22.51
CA TRP A 192 -30.74 -2.19 -22.16
C TRP A 192 -31.04 -2.39 -20.66
N VAL A 193 -30.88 -1.35 -19.84
CA VAL A 193 -31.12 -1.37 -18.39
C VAL A 193 -32.50 -0.79 -18.10
N ASP A 194 -33.26 -1.47 -17.24
CA ASP A 194 -34.44 -0.85 -16.62
C ASP A 194 -33.98 0.16 -15.55
N HIS A 195 -34.27 1.44 -15.79
CA HIS A 195 -33.80 2.54 -14.94
C HIS A 195 -34.33 2.45 -13.50
N GLU A 196 -35.53 1.90 -13.28
CA GLU A 196 -36.08 1.75 -11.93
C GLU A 196 -35.37 0.61 -11.19
N VAL A 197 -35.07 -0.48 -11.88
CA VAL A 197 -34.30 -1.60 -11.31
C VAL A 197 -32.89 -1.15 -10.94
N ALA A 198 -32.23 -0.37 -11.81
CA ALA A 198 -30.91 0.17 -11.53
C ALA A 198 -30.92 1.14 -10.34
N ARG A 199 -31.89 2.06 -10.28
CA ARG A 199 -32.05 2.98 -9.14
C ARG A 199 -32.33 2.24 -7.83
N GLU A 200 -33.14 1.18 -7.87
CA GLU A 200 -33.36 0.32 -6.71
C GLU A 200 -32.09 -0.44 -6.30
N GLY A 201 -31.28 -0.89 -7.25
CA GLY A 201 -29.97 -1.50 -7.00
C GLY A 201 -29.03 -0.55 -6.26
N ILE A 202 -28.90 0.69 -6.72
CA ILE A 202 -28.11 1.75 -6.08
C ILE A 202 -28.67 2.06 -4.68
N ARG A 203 -30.01 2.17 -4.54
CA ARG A 203 -30.65 2.42 -3.24
C ARG A 203 -30.33 1.34 -2.21
N LYS A 204 -30.37 0.06 -2.61
CA LYS A 204 -30.00 -1.06 -1.74
C LYS A 204 -28.56 -1.00 -1.26
N GLN A 205 -27.64 -0.55 -2.12
CA GLN A 205 -26.23 -0.37 -1.74
C GLN A 205 -26.06 0.79 -0.76
N GLY A 206 -26.83 1.87 -0.94
CA GLY A 206 -26.94 2.95 0.03
C GLY A 206 -27.47 2.48 1.39
N ASP A 207 -28.53 1.67 1.40
CA ASP A 207 -29.11 1.07 2.60
C ASP A 207 -28.10 0.13 3.31
N ALA A 208 -27.24 -0.55 2.54
CA ALA A 208 -26.15 -1.39 3.04
C ALA A 208 -24.90 -0.61 3.50
N ALA A 209 -24.94 0.73 3.45
CA ALA A 209 -23.83 1.61 3.80
C ALA A 209 -22.53 1.34 3.02
N ILE A 210 -22.63 0.86 1.78
CA ILE A 210 -21.48 0.69 0.88
C ILE A 210 -20.97 2.09 0.50
N MET A 211 -19.65 2.31 0.60
CA MET A 211 -19.03 3.60 0.28
C MET A 211 -19.38 4.05 -1.14
N TYR A 212 -20.01 5.22 -1.25
CA TYR A 212 -20.58 5.78 -2.49
C TYR A 212 -21.65 4.91 -3.20
N GLY A 213 -22.04 3.77 -2.65
CA GLY A 213 -22.99 2.85 -3.30
C GLY A 213 -24.40 3.41 -3.46
N GLY A 214 -24.79 4.39 -2.64
CA GLY A 214 -26.06 5.10 -2.80
C GLY A 214 -25.98 6.33 -3.73
N MET A 215 -24.82 6.62 -4.34
CA MET A 215 -24.60 7.85 -5.11
C MET A 215 -24.65 7.56 -6.61
N GLU A 216 -25.82 7.76 -7.23
CA GLU A 216 -26.04 7.46 -8.65
C GLU A 216 -24.98 8.08 -9.59
N SER A 217 -24.63 9.36 -9.41
CA SER A 217 -23.59 10.02 -10.20
C SER A 217 -22.21 9.35 -10.12
N TYR A 218 -21.91 8.64 -9.02
CA TYR A 218 -20.67 7.90 -8.85
C TYR A 218 -20.65 6.63 -9.72
N HIS A 219 -21.78 5.94 -9.85
CA HIS A 219 -21.91 4.79 -10.76
C HIS A 219 -21.76 5.21 -12.22
N HIS A 220 -22.36 6.33 -12.61
CA HIS A 220 -22.17 6.93 -13.94
C HIS A 220 -20.70 7.27 -14.20
N MET A 221 -20.01 7.87 -13.22
CA MET A 221 -18.58 8.20 -13.30
C MET A 221 -17.71 6.95 -13.49
N CYS A 222 -17.92 5.90 -12.68
CA CYS A 222 -17.14 4.66 -12.80
C CYS A 222 -17.35 3.99 -14.16
N ARG A 223 -18.59 3.97 -14.68
CA ARG A 223 -18.89 3.48 -16.02
C ARG A 223 -18.23 4.32 -17.11
N PHE A 224 -18.26 5.65 -16.98
CA PHE A 224 -17.66 6.59 -17.94
C PHE A 224 -16.14 6.41 -18.05
N TYR A 225 -15.43 6.36 -16.92
CA TYR A 225 -13.99 6.09 -16.92
C TYR A 225 -13.67 4.68 -17.39
N SER A 226 -14.53 3.69 -17.13
CA SER A 226 -14.30 2.32 -17.61
C SER A 226 -14.36 2.17 -19.14
N GLY A 227 -15.22 2.94 -19.83
CA GLY A 227 -15.58 2.60 -21.21
C GLY A 227 -15.82 3.74 -22.19
N PHE A 228 -15.79 5.01 -21.76
CA PHE A 228 -16.24 6.13 -22.59
C PHE A 228 -15.30 7.32 -22.65
N PHE A 229 -14.50 7.61 -21.61
CA PHE A 229 -13.64 8.81 -21.61
C PHE A 229 -12.77 8.92 -22.87
N TYR A 230 -12.13 7.81 -23.28
CA TYR A 230 -11.25 7.72 -24.45
C TYR A 230 -11.97 7.80 -25.82
N LYS A 231 -13.30 7.82 -25.81
CA LYS A 231 -14.19 7.97 -26.98
C LYS A 231 -14.68 9.42 -27.15
N HIS A 232 -14.39 10.31 -26.20
CA HIS A 232 -14.75 11.70 -26.31
C HIS A 232 -13.95 12.39 -27.43
N GLU A 233 -14.61 13.20 -28.27
CA GLU A 233 -14.02 13.81 -29.48
C GLU A 233 -12.72 14.59 -29.22
N LEU A 234 -12.63 15.29 -28.09
CA LEU A 234 -11.43 16.02 -27.69
C LEU A 234 -10.20 15.11 -27.49
N LEU A 235 -10.40 13.82 -27.24
CA LEU A 235 -9.33 12.85 -27.05
C LEU A 235 -8.92 12.13 -28.33
N ASP A 236 -9.68 12.22 -29.42
CA ASP A 236 -9.42 11.48 -30.67
C ASP A 236 -8.03 11.79 -31.26
N LYS A 237 -7.55 13.02 -31.04
CA LYS A 237 -6.26 13.49 -31.54
C LYS A 237 -5.06 13.07 -30.69
N TYR A 238 -5.26 12.55 -29.48
CA TYR A 238 -4.17 12.19 -28.56
C TYR A 238 -3.89 10.68 -28.57
N GLU A 239 -2.61 10.33 -28.35
CA GLU A 239 -2.15 8.94 -28.21
C GLU A 239 -2.07 8.51 -26.75
N TRP A 240 -1.69 9.43 -25.88
CA TRP A 240 -1.51 9.19 -24.44
C TRP A 240 -2.40 10.11 -23.62
N TYR A 241 -2.78 9.62 -22.45
CA TYR A 241 -3.43 10.47 -21.46
C TYR A 241 -2.80 10.28 -20.09
N TRP A 242 -2.87 11.34 -19.28
CA TRP A 242 -2.60 11.29 -17.86
C TRP A 242 -3.83 11.77 -17.10
N ARG A 243 -4.46 10.86 -16.35
CA ARG A 243 -5.59 11.20 -15.50
C ARG A 243 -5.16 12.06 -14.32
N LEU A 244 -5.83 13.19 -14.14
CA LEU A 244 -5.77 13.98 -12.91
C LEU A 244 -7.17 14.07 -12.32
N GLU A 245 -7.24 13.93 -11.00
CA GLU A 245 -8.45 14.15 -10.22
C GLU A 245 -8.34 15.47 -9.43
N PRO A 246 -9.46 16.06 -8.99
CA PRO A 246 -9.42 17.11 -7.98
C PRO A 246 -8.76 16.65 -6.68
N GLU A 247 -8.24 17.60 -5.89
CA GLU A 247 -7.65 17.38 -4.56
C GLU A 247 -6.42 16.43 -4.53
N ILE A 248 -5.63 16.38 -5.60
CA ILE A 248 -4.36 15.63 -5.63
C ILE A 248 -3.17 16.47 -5.17
N LYS A 249 -2.11 15.78 -4.73
CA LYS A 249 -0.83 16.39 -4.39
C LYS A 249 0.33 15.56 -4.93
N TYR A 250 1.21 16.19 -5.68
CA TYR A 250 2.53 15.70 -6.03
C TYR A 250 3.55 16.19 -4.99
N PHE A 251 4.51 15.32 -4.64
CA PHE A 251 5.52 15.62 -3.62
C PHE A 251 6.93 15.78 -4.17
N CYS A 252 7.17 15.27 -5.38
CA CYS A 252 8.47 15.16 -6.02
C CYS A 252 8.47 15.91 -7.34
N ASP A 253 9.61 16.48 -7.73
CA ASP A 253 9.78 17.08 -9.05
C ASP A 253 9.99 16.00 -10.11
N ILE A 254 9.22 16.08 -11.19
CA ILE A 254 9.26 15.19 -12.34
C ILE A 254 10.07 15.91 -13.42
N THR A 255 11.35 15.56 -13.52
CA THR A 255 12.35 16.32 -14.31
C THR A 255 12.66 15.71 -15.68
N TYR A 256 11.88 14.73 -16.10
CA TYR A 256 11.90 14.10 -17.42
C TYR A 256 10.45 14.02 -17.91
N ASP A 257 10.26 13.66 -19.18
CA ASP A 257 8.94 13.50 -19.78
C ASP A 257 8.44 12.04 -19.65
N PRO A 258 7.45 11.75 -18.78
CA PRO A 258 6.97 10.38 -18.57
C PRO A 258 6.31 9.79 -19.82
N PHE A 259 5.64 10.58 -20.64
CA PHE A 259 4.98 10.08 -21.85
C PHE A 259 6.02 9.59 -22.86
N VAL A 260 7.09 10.36 -23.04
CA VAL A 260 8.19 9.99 -23.94
C VAL A 260 8.90 8.73 -23.44
N GLU A 261 9.16 8.61 -22.13
CA GLU A 261 9.81 7.41 -21.57
C GLU A 261 8.90 6.17 -21.65
N MET A 262 7.60 6.31 -21.38
CA MET A 262 6.62 5.24 -21.58
C MET A 262 6.60 4.75 -23.03
N ALA A 263 6.60 5.68 -24.00
CA ALA A 263 6.65 5.35 -25.42
C ALA A 263 7.98 4.67 -25.80
N ARG A 264 9.12 5.20 -25.37
CA ARG A 264 10.46 4.63 -25.64
C ARG A 264 10.61 3.22 -25.07
N ALA A 265 10.02 2.96 -23.90
CA ALA A 265 10.07 1.67 -23.23
C ALA A 265 8.97 0.70 -23.69
N ASN A 266 8.15 1.07 -24.68
CA ASN A 266 6.99 0.29 -25.14
C ASN A 266 6.04 -0.11 -24.00
N LYS A 267 5.84 0.79 -23.04
CA LYS A 267 4.84 0.61 -21.98
C LYS A 267 3.47 0.96 -22.52
N THR A 268 2.43 0.45 -21.86
CA THR A 268 1.03 0.67 -22.21
C THR A 268 0.30 1.42 -21.11
N TYR A 269 0.60 1.12 -19.85
CA TYR A 269 -0.13 1.63 -18.69
C TYR A 269 0.83 1.84 -17.53
N GLY A 270 0.66 2.91 -16.76
CA GLY A 270 1.47 3.17 -15.58
C GLY A 270 0.69 3.75 -14.41
N PHE A 271 1.14 3.39 -13.21
CA PHE A 271 0.47 3.64 -11.94
C PHE A 271 1.46 4.08 -10.85
N THR A 272 0.95 4.71 -9.79
CA THR A 272 1.72 5.06 -8.58
C THR A 272 1.26 4.33 -7.32
N ILE A 273 0.04 3.80 -7.29
CA ILE A 273 -0.54 3.15 -6.12
C ILE A 273 -1.30 1.90 -6.57
N ALA A 274 -1.12 0.79 -5.86
CA ALA A 274 -1.91 -0.43 -6.01
C ALA A 274 -2.46 -0.86 -4.65
N VAL A 275 -3.78 -1.04 -4.55
CA VAL A 275 -4.49 -1.32 -3.29
C VAL A 275 -5.58 -2.35 -3.48
N LYS A 276 -6.07 -2.90 -2.37
CA LYS A 276 -7.22 -3.81 -2.36
C LYS A 276 -8.53 -3.04 -2.44
N GLU A 277 -9.45 -3.56 -3.25
CA GLU A 277 -10.84 -3.12 -3.33
C GLU A 277 -11.64 -3.61 -2.13
N LEU A 278 -12.72 -2.90 -1.83
CA LEU A 278 -13.74 -3.34 -0.88
C LEU A 278 -14.56 -4.47 -1.50
N LYS A 279 -14.50 -5.67 -0.93
CA LYS A 279 -15.17 -6.88 -1.46
C LYS A 279 -16.66 -6.66 -1.69
N GLU A 280 -17.31 -5.86 -0.84
CA GLU A 280 -18.74 -5.54 -0.90
C GLU A 280 -19.12 -4.76 -2.16
N THR A 281 -18.17 -4.06 -2.79
CA THR A 281 -18.42 -3.25 -3.99
C THR A 281 -18.37 -4.06 -5.27
N VAL A 282 -17.70 -5.21 -5.27
CA VAL A 282 -17.38 -6.00 -6.48
C VAL A 282 -17.58 -7.52 -6.32
N PRO A 283 -18.65 -8.02 -5.67
CA PRO A 283 -18.79 -9.45 -5.40
C PRO A 283 -18.80 -10.33 -6.67
N ASN A 284 -19.28 -9.83 -7.82
CA ASN A 284 -19.32 -10.62 -9.05
C ASN A 284 -18.31 -10.20 -10.14
N ILE A 285 -17.49 -9.18 -9.94
CA ILE A 285 -16.64 -8.64 -11.03
C ILE A 285 -15.71 -9.70 -11.62
N PHE A 286 -15.11 -10.52 -10.75
CA PHE A 286 -14.13 -11.53 -11.17
C PHE A 286 -14.77 -12.67 -11.96
N ARG A 287 -16.03 -13.01 -11.65
CA ARG A 287 -16.81 -13.98 -12.42
C ARG A 287 -16.90 -13.60 -13.90
N TYR A 288 -17.17 -12.32 -14.17
CA TYR A 288 -17.26 -11.83 -15.55
C TYR A 288 -15.89 -11.67 -16.20
N ALA A 289 -14.86 -11.24 -15.46
CA ALA A 289 -13.50 -11.15 -15.97
C ALA A 289 -12.93 -12.54 -16.37
N SER A 290 -13.10 -13.54 -15.50
CA SER A 290 -12.71 -14.92 -15.77
C SER A 290 -13.54 -15.53 -16.90
N ALA A 291 -14.84 -15.24 -16.96
CA ALA A 291 -15.70 -15.67 -18.07
C ALA A 291 -15.25 -15.08 -19.41
N TYR A 292 -14.83 -13.81 -19.44
CA TYR A 292 -14.26 -13.18 -20.63
C TYR A 292 -13.01 -13.92 -21.11
N LYS A 293 -12.05 -14.19 -20.21
CA LYS A 293 -10.84 -14.94 -20.54
C LYS A 293 -11.17 -16.31 -21.13
N ARG A 294 -12.07 -17.06 -20.50
CA ARG A 294 -12.52 -18.37 -20.97
C ARG A 294 -13.19 -18.29 -22.34
N LYS A 295 -14.16 -17.38 -22.52
CA LYS A 295 -14.94 -17.25 -23.77
C LYS A 295 -14.04 -16.92 -24.97
N ASN A 296 -12.99 -16.14 -24.73
CA ASN A 296 -12.05 -15.70 -25.76
C ASN A 296 -10.77 -16.56 -25.83
N ASN A 297 -10.69 -17.66 -25.06
CA ASN A 297 -9.50 -18.53 -24.98
C ASN A 297 -8.19 -17.77 -24.66
N ILE A 298 -8.27 -16.74 -23.82
CA ILE A 298 -7.13 -15.89 -23.44
C ILE A 298 -6.35 -16.59 -22.32
N LYS A 299 -5.05 -16.80 -22.58
CA LYS A 299 -4.10 -17.28 -21.57
C LYS A 299 -3.41 -16.09 -20.92
N SER A 300 -3.17 -16.17 -19.61
CA SER A 300 -2.41 -15.13 -18.90
C SER A 300 -1.01 -14.98 -19.50
N GLN A 301 -0.54 -13.74 -19.58
CA GLN A 301 0.84 -13.39 -19.91
C GLN A 301 1.71 -13.11 -18.67
N GLY A 302 1.22 -13.43 -17.47
CA GLY A 302 1.91 -13.27 -16.19
C GLY A 302 1.39 -12.13 -15.32
N LEU A 303 0.56 -11.23 -15.85
CA LEU A 303 0.01 -10.10 -15.09
C LEU A 303 -1.26 -10.47 -14.34
N TRP A 304 -2.08 -11.38 -14.88
CA TRP A 304 -3.30 -11.86 -14.22
C TRP A 304 -3.03 -12.40 -12.83
N GLU A 305 -1.86 -13.03 -12.65
CA GLU A 305 -1.40 -13.65 -11.41
C GLU A 305 -1.26 -12.63 -10.27
N MET A 306 -1.11 -11.34 -10.57
CA MET A 306 -1.12 -10.27 -9.55
C MET A 306 -2.47 -10.14 -8.84
N PHE A 307 -3.55 -10.50 -9.53
CA PHE A 307 -4.92 -10.26 -9.10
C PHE A 307 -5.56 -11.50 -8.47
N ILE A 308 -4.89 -12.65 -8.50
CA ILE A 308 -5.44 -13.88 -7.94
C ILE A 308 -4.79 -14.23 -6.60
N GLU A 309 -5.53 -14.92 -5.74
CA GLU A 309 -4.96 -15.51 -4.55
C GLU A 309 -3.97 -16.62 -4.92
N PRO A 310 -2.80 -16.70 -4.26
CA PRO A 310 -1.85 -17.79 -4.47
C PRO A 310 -2.51 -19.13 -4.23
N GLN A 311 -2.57 -19.97 -5.26
CA GLN A 311 -3.08 -21.33 -5.11
C GLN A 311 -2.03 -22.17 -4.39
N PRO A 312 -2.38 -22.89 -3.30
CA PRO A 312 -1.44 -23.81 -2.68
C PRO A 312 -1.02 -24.85 -3.72
N GLU A 313 0.29 -25.06 -3.88
CA GLU A 313 0.79 -26.17 -4.70
C GLU A 313 0.12 -27.45 -4.18
N LYS A 314 -0.74 -28.07 -4.99
CA LYS A 314 -1.28 -29.40 -4.69
C LYS A 314 -0.10 -30.37 -4.67
N GLN A 315 0.52 -30.56 -3.51
CA GLN A 315 1.39 -31.70 -3.28
C GLN A 315 0.51 -32.93 -3.46
N ALA A 316 0.63 -33.59 -4.61
CA ALA A 316 -0.07 -34.83 -4.88
C ALA A 316 0.36 -35.85 -3.82
N THR A 317 -0.45 -36.00 -2.78
CA THR A 317 -0.26 -37.01 -1.76
C THR A 317 -0.44 -38.38 -2.41
N SER A 318 0.19 -39.42 -1.87
CA SER A 318 0.11 -40.77 -2.45
C SER A 318 -1.33 -41.33 -2.50
N SER A 319 -2.25 -40.76 -1.72
CA SER A 319 -3.69 -41.01 -1.77
C SER A 319 -4.35 -40.53 -3.06
N ASP A 320 -3.95 -39.38 -3.61
CA ASP A 320 -4.49 -38.84 -4.88
C ASP A 320 -4.11 -39.73 -6.08
N LYS A 321 -2.94 -40.36 -6.03
CA LYS A 321 -2.52 -41.32 -7.06
C LYS A 321 -3.34 -42.60 -7.01
N ARG A 322 -3.76 -43.06 -5.83
CA ARG A 322 -4.67 -44.21 -5.68
C ARG A 322 -6.08 -43.89 -6.15
N LEU A 323 -6.57 -42.68 -5.90
CA LEU A 323 -7.89 -42.24 -6.36
C LEU A 323 -7.97 -42.19 -7.90
N LYS A 324 -6.91 -41.72 -8.58
CA LYS A 324 -6.85 -41.67 -10.06
C LYS A 324 -6.76 -43.04 -10.75
N THR A 325 -6.39 -44.11 -10.03
CA THR A 325 -6.25 -45.46 -10.60
C THR A 325 -7.53 -46.31 -10.55
N LEU A 326 -8.58 -45.84 -9.86
CA LEU A 326 -9.85 -46.56 -9.77
C LEU A 326 -10.87 -45.92 -10.73
N PRO A 327 -11.60 -46.70 -11.55
CA PRO A 327 -12.71 -46.18 -12.34
C PRO A 327 -13.73 -45.49 -11.44
N ASN A 328 -14.22 -44.32 -11.85
CA ASN A 328 -15.19 -43.51 -11.11
C ASN A 328 -16.46 -44.29 -10.70
N GLU A 329 -16.79 -45.39 -11.39
CA GLU A 329 -17.92 -46.26 -11.10
C GLU A 329 -17.77 -47.08 -9.79
N ILE A 330 -16.55 -47.38 -9.35
CA ILE A 330 -16.30 -48.17 -8.11
C ILE A 330 -16.36 -47.26 -6.86
N LEU A 331 -16.10 -45.96 -7.03
CA LEU A 331 -16.18 -44.97 -5.94
C LEU A 331 -17.63 -44.53 -5.65
N GLN A 332 -18.59 -44.82 -6.54
CA GLN A 332 -19.99 -44.42 -6.40
C GLN A 332 -20.86 -45.43 -5.61
N THR A 333 -20.32 -46.58 -5.23
CA THR A 333 -21.10 -47.67 -4.61
C THR A 333 -21.24 -47.61 -3.08
N GLU A 334 -20.63 -46.64 -2.39
CA GLU A 334 -20.87 -46.43 -0.95
C GLU A 334 -21.95 -45.36 -0.72
N PRO A 335 -23.09 -45.70 -0.10
CA PRO A 335 -24.14 -44.73 0.22
C PRO A 335 -23.64 -43.80 1.32
N GLY A 336 -23.12 -42.62 0.94
CA GLY A 336 -22.69 -41.57 1.86
C GLY A 336 -21.37 -40.88 1.49
N HIS A 337 -20.56 -41.44 0.58
CA HIS A 337 -19.35 -40.79 0.05
C HIS A 337 -19.58 -40.34 -1.39
N GLN A 338 -20.48 -39.37 -1.57
CA GLN A 338 -20.35 -38.53 -2.75
C GLN A 338 -19.10 -37.68 -2.52
N ASN A 339 -18.00 -38.01 -3.19
CA ASN A 339 -16.86 -37.10 -3.39
C ASN A 339 -17.35 -35.92 -4.26
N ILE A 340 -18.27 -35.13 -3.74
CA ILE A 340 -18.54 -33.80 -4.25
C ILE A 340 -17.32 -33.02 -3.78
N GLU A 341 -16.42 -32.71 -4.71
CA GLU A 341 -15.41 -31.69 -4.43
C GLU A 341 -16.16 -30.47 -3.90
N ASP A 342 -15.80 -29.97 -2.71
CA ASP A 342 -16.40 -28.77 -2.16
C ASP A 342 -16.27 -27.65 -3.19
N ILE A 343 -17.39 -27.30 -3.83
CA ILE A 343 -17.42 -26.27 -4.86
C ILE A 343 -17.34 -24.93 -4.13
N ASP A 344 -16.18 -24.30 -4.22
CA ASP A 344 -16.00 -22.96 -3.72
C ASP A 344 -16.79 -21.97 -4.58
N GLY A 345 -17.86 -21.42 -4.01
CA GLY A 345 -18.78 -20.52 -4.71
C GLY A 345 -18.16 -19.18 -5.13
N GLU A 346 -17.01 -18.81 -4.58
CA GLU A 346 -16.29 -17.58 -4.95
C GLU A 346 -15.18 -17.83 -5.97
N ALA A 347 -14.78 -19.09 -6.17
CA ALA A 347 -13.76 -19.44 -7.14
C ALA A 347 -14.32 -19.54 -8.55
N MET A 348 -13.57 -19.03 -9.52
CA MET A 348 -13.90 -19.04 -10.95
C MET A 348 -12.74 -19.69 -11.69
N GLU A 349 -12.99 -20.82 -12.35
CA GLU A 349 -11.92 -21.61 -13.00
C GLU A 349 -10.80 -22.05 -12.03
N GLY A 350 -11.12 -22.20 -10.73
CA GLY A 350 -10.15 -22.54 -9.69
C GLY A 350 -9.31 -21.36 -9.19
N GLU A 351 -9.60 -20.15 -9.63
CA GLU A 351 -8.93 -18.91 -9.22
C GLU A 351 -9.88 -18.05 -8.35
N LYS A 352 -9.31 -17.25 -7.44
CA LYS A 352 -10.04 -16.27 -6.63
C LYS A 352 -9.42 -14.91 -6.75
N TYR A 353 -10.24 -13.87 -6.82
CA TYR A 353 -9.76 -12.49 -6.83
C TYR A 353 -9.24 -12.09 -5.46
N ASN A 354 -8.01 -11.59 -5.39
CA ASN A 354 -7.40 -11.09 -4.15
C ASN A 354 -7.75 -9.62 -3.83
N MET A 355 -8.67 -9.04 -4.62
CA MET A 355 -9.15 -7.65 -4.60
C MET A 355 -8.14 -6.59 -5.08
N CYS A 356 -6.94 -6.98 -5.53
CA CYS A 356 -5.93 -6.02 -5.94
C CYS A 356 -6.28 -5.28 -7.23
N HIS A 357 -5.99 -3.99 -7.27
CA HIS A 357 -6.11 -3.17 -8.47
C HIS A 357 -5.10 -2.01 -8.45
N PHE A 358 -4.78 -1.50 -9.62
CA PHE A 358 -4.10 -0.21 -9.79
C PHE A 358 -5.09 0.92 -9.51
N TRP A 359 -4.68 1.87 -8.68
CA TRP A 359 -5.55 2.95 -8.23
C TRP A 359 -5.65 4.05 -9.30
N SER A 360 -6.69 3.95 -10.14
CA SER A 360 -6.84 4.69 -11.39
C SER A 360 -6.94 6.21 -11.27
N ASN A 361 -7.10 6.78 -10.05
CA ASN A 361 -7.03 8.23 -9.84
C ASN A 361 -5.72 8.83 -10.38
N PHE A 362 -4.63 8.06 -10.35
CA PHE A 362 -3.43 8.32 -11.13
C PHE A 362 -3.29 7.26 -12.21
N GLU A 363 -3.23 7.68 -13.47
CA GLU A 363 -3.00 6.78 -14.59
C GLU A 363 -2.28 7.51 -15.71
N ILE A 364 -1.22 6.92 -16.24
CA ILE A 364 -0.60 7.32 -17.51
C ILE A 364 -0.68 6.14 -18.45
N ALA A 365 -1.48 6.24 -19.51
CA ALA A 365 -1.69 5.10 -20.39
C ALA A 365 -1.95 5.50 -21.84
N ARG A 366 -1.76 4.52 -22.74
CA ARG A 366 -2.05 4.67 -24.15
C ARG A 366 -3.55 4.57 -24.40
N LEU A 367 -4.10 5.55 -25.10
CA LEU A 367 -5.51 5.58 -25.48
C LEU A 367 -5.85 4.49 -26.52
N ASP A 368 -4.90 4.06 -27.34
CA ASP A 368 -5.13 3.03 -28.35
C ASP A 368 -5.43 1.64 -27.74
N TRP A 369 -4.87 1.34 -26.56
CA TRP A 369 -5.20 0.13 -25.82
C TRP A 369 -6.68 0.15 -25.38
N PHE A 370 -7.17 1.26 -24.83
CA PHE A 370 -8.60 1.41 -24.51
C PHE A 370 -9.50 1.38 -25.74
N ARG A 371 -9.01 1.86 -26.88
CA ARG A 371 -9.70 1.80 -28.19
C ARG A 371 -9.62 0.43 -28.86
N SER A 372 -8.81 -0.49 -28.34
CA SER A 372 -8.67 -1.83 -28.91
C SER A 372 -9.99 -2.60 -28.87
N LYS A 373 -10.15 -3.51 -29.81
CA LYS A 373 -11.34 -4.37 -29.86
C LYS A 373 -11.42 -5.23 -28.60
N GLU A 374 -10.28 -5.73 -28.14
CA GLU A 374 -10.17 -6.61 -26.98
C GLU A 374 -10.65 -5.91 -25.71
N TYR A 375 -10.19 -4.67 -25.47
CA TYR A 375 -10.64 -3.89 -24.32
C TYR A 375 -12.13 -3.54 -24.42
N ASN A 376 -12.61 -3.12 -25.60
CA ASN A 376 -14.03 -2.79 -25.77
C ASN A 376 -14.93 -4.02 -25.60
N ASP A 377 -14.54 -5.19 -26.10
CA ASP A 377 -15.27 -6.44 -25.87
C ASP A 377 -15.30 -6.83 -24.38
N PHE A 378 -14.21 -6.56 -23.65
CA PHE A 378 -14.13 -6.77 -22.19
C PHE A 378 -15.09 -5.82 -21.47
N PHE A 379 -15.01 -4.52 -21.77
CA PHE A 379 -15.88 -3.50 -21.21
C PHE A 379 -17.35 -3.81 -21.52
N ASP A 380 -17.70 -4.19 -22.75
CA ASP A 380 -19.08 -4.50 -23.14
C ASP A 380 -19.65 -5.70 -22.36
N MET A 381 -18.82 -6.72 -22.07
CA MET A 381 -19.22 -7.83 -21.21
C MET A 381 -19.48 -7.35 -19.78
N MET A 382 -18.62 -6.46 -19.26
CA MET A 382 -18.78 -5.88 -17.93
C MET A 382 -19.99 -4.98 -17.85
N ASP A 383 -20.21 -4.10 -18.83
CA ASP A 383 -21.36 -3.19 -18.88
C ASP A 383 -22.66 -3.99 -18.91
N ARG A 384 -22.81 -4.93 -19.85
CA ARG A 384 -24.02 -5.76 -20.01
C ARG A 384 -24.32 -6.70 -18.83
N SER A 385 -23.36 -6.89 -17.92
CA SER A 385 -23.60 -7.68 -16.71
C SER A 385 -24.54 -6.98 -15.70
N GLY A 386 -24.67 -5.65 -15.80
CA GLY A 386 -25.39 -4.83 -14.82
C GLY A 386 -24.59 -4.52 -13.54
N GLY A 387 -23.33 -4.93 -13.45
CA GLY A 387 -22.48 -4.75 -12.26
C GLY A 387 -22.23 -3.28 -11.89
N PHE A 388 -22.24 -2.35 -12.85
CA PHE A 388 -22.18 -0.91 -12.55
C PHE A 388 -23.43 -0.39 -11.83
N TRP A 389 -24.54 -1.12 -11.78
CA TRP A 389 -25.82 -0.63 -11.23
C TRP A 389 -26.31 -1.44 -10.04
N MET A 390 -26.18 -2.77 -10.13
CA MET A 390 -26.58 -3.70 -9.06
C MET A 390 -25.48 -3.87 -8.00
N GLU A 391 -24.24 -3.52 -8.36
CA GLU A 391 -23.06 -3.45 -7.50
C GLU A 391 -22.40 -2.07 -7.70
N ARG A 392 -21.21 -1.85 -7.13
CA ARG A 392 -20.45 -0.60 -7.23
C ARG A 392 -19.10 -0.85 -7.89
N TRP A 393 -19.14 -1.35 -9.13
CA TRP A 393 -17.90 -1.60 -9.87
C TRP A 393 -17.19 -0.29 -10.18
N GLY A 394 -16.00 -0.12 -9.60
CA GLY A 394 -15.11 0.98 -9.92
C GLY A 394 -14.40 0.78 -11.26
N ASP A 395 -14.00 1.87 -11.89
CA ASP A 395 -13.13 1.85 -13.07
C ASP A 395 -11.74 1.26 -12.76
N ALA A 396 -11.21 1.51 -11.55
CA ALA A 396 -9.92 0.96 -11.11
C ALA A 396 -9.82 -0.57 -11.22
N PRO A 397 -10.72 -1.39 -10.61
CA PRO A 397 -10.67 -2.84 -10.77
C PRO A 397 -11.05 -3.29 -12.20
N ILE A 398 -11.87 -2.55 -12.95
CA ILE A 398 -12.16 -2.85 -14.36
C ILE A 398 -10.90 -2.71 -15.22
N HIS A 399 -10.20 -1.58 -15.13
CA HIS A 399 -8.94 -1.34 -15.83
C HIS A 399 -7.89 -2.38 -15.46
N SER A 400 -7.79 -2.70 -14.18
CA SER A 400 -6.80 -3.64 -13.65
C SER A 400 -7.05 -5.08 -14.12
N LEU A 401 -8.29 -5.56 -14.07
CA LEU A 401 -8.64 -6.89 -14.55
C LEU A 401 -8.53 -6.98 -16.09
N ALA A 402 -8.88 -5.92 -16.82
CA ALA A 402 -8.65 -5.84 -18.25
C ALA A 402 -7.15 -5.90 -18.59
N ALA A 403 -6.32 -5.12 -17.87
CA ALA A 403 -4.87 -5.15 -18.00
C ALA A 403 -4.33 -6.55 -17.69
N GLY A 404 -4.74 -7.18 -16.58
CA GLY A 404 -4.34 -8.54 -16.23
C GLY A 404 -4.70 -9.58 -17.27
N ALA A 405 -5.84 -9.43 -17.94
CA ALA A 405 -6.27 -10.35 -18.99
C ALA A 405 -5.52 -10.12 -20.31
N LEU A 406 -5.25 -8.86 -20.68
CA LEU A 406 -4.83 -8.48 -22.02
C LEU A 406 -3.33 -8.13 -22.14
N LEU A 407 -2.69 -7.75 -21.05
CA LEU A 407 -1.32 -7.25 -21.00
C LEU A 407 -0.39 -8.19 -20.22
N ALA A 408 0.91 -8.00 -20.40
CA ALA A 408 1.97 -8.67 -19.65
C ALA A 408 2.61 -7.70 -18.62
N PRO A 409 3.32 -8.21 -17.59
CA PRO A 409 3.98 -7.34 -16.61
C PRO A 409 4.97 -6.34 -17.22
N ARG A 410 5.58 -6.67 -18.37
CA ARG A 410 6.49 -5.76 -19.10
C ARG A 410 5.77 -4.54 -19.69
N ASP A 411 4.47 -4.62 -19.94
CA ASP A 411 3.68 -3.55 -20.56
C ASP A 411 3.22 -2.52 -19.52
N ILE A 412 3.32 -2.85 -18.23
CA ILE A 412 2.94 -1.98 -17.11
C ILE A 412 4.19 -1.31 -16.52
N HIS A 413 4.05 -0.07 -16.06
CA HIS A 413 5.11 0.67 -15.38
C HIS A 413 4.66 1.19 -14.00
N TYR A 414 5.44 0.89 -12.99
CA TYR A 414 5.29 1.49 -11.66
C TYR A 414 6.14 2.75 -11.55
N PHE A 415 5.47 3.91 -11.48
CA PHE A 415 6.11 5.22 -11.28
C PHE A 415 6.56 5.41 -9.84
N ARG A 416 7.58 4.65 -9.44
CA ARG A 416 8.13 4.67 -8.08
C ARG A 416 8.65 6.04 -7.69
N ASP A 417 9.17 6.81 -8.64
CA ASP A 417 9.78 8.13 -8.45
C ASP A 417 8.79 9.29 -8.35
N ILE A 418 7.52 9.07 -8.70
CA ILE A 418 6.47 10.10 -8.64
C ILE A 418 5.75 10.00 -7.29
N GLY A 419 6.10 10.88 -6.35
CA GLY A 419 5.35 11.01 -5.10
C GLY A 419 3.97 11.61 -5.38
N TYR A 420 2.92 10.89 -4.97
CA TYR A 420 1.53 11.19 -5.27
C TYR A 420 0.62 10.90 -4.07
N ARG A 421 -0.37 11.77 -3.84
CA ARG A 421 -1.46 11.56 -2.89
C ARG A 421 -2.77 11.98 -3.50
N HIS A 422 -3.79 11.19 -3.20
CA HIS A 422 -5.18 11.55 -3.33
C HIS A 422 -5.86 11.23 -1.98
N THR A 423 -6.60 12.19 -1.44
CA THR A 423 -7.27 12.08 -0.12
C THR A 423 -6.34 11.57 1.01
N THR A 424 -6.54 10.34 1.51
CA THR A 424 -5.85 9.77 2.67
C THR A 424 -4.78 8.74 2.31
N ILE A 425 -4.61 8.43 1.03
CA ILE A 425 -3.66 7.43 0.55
C ILE A 425 -2.53 8.15 -0.20
N GLN A 426 -1.31 7.87 0.22
CA GLN A 426 -0.11 8.53 -0.26
C GLN A 426 0.94 7.48 -0.64
N HIS A 427 1.57 7.69 -1.79
CA HIS A 427 2.84 7.11 -2.18
C HIS A 427 3.89 8.23 -2.18
N CYS A 428 4.98 8.07 -1.44
CA CYS A 428 6.04 9.05 -1.39
C CYS A 428 7.42 8.40 -1.33
N PRO A 429 8.17 8.41 -2.45
CA PRO A 429 9.49 7.80 -2.49
C PRO A 429 10.52 8.62 -1.73
N ALA A 430 11.52 7.91 -1.18
CA ALA A 430 12.69 8.57 -0.64
C ALA A 430 13.54 9.22 -1.75
N ASN A 431 14.16 10.34 -1.42
CA ASN A 431 15.08 11.03 -2.32
C ASN A 431 16.32 10.20 -2.65
N ALA A 432 16.71 10.20 -3.91
CA ALA A 432 17.92 9.52 -4.38
C ALA A 432 19.18 10.09 -3.70
N PRO A 433 20.14 9.23 -3.25
CA PRO A 433 21.39 9.66 -2.62
C PRO A 433 22.25 10.57 -3.48
N THR A 434 22.10 10.49 -4.80
CA THR A 434 22.86 11.25 -5.78
C THR A 434 21.91 11.95 -6.76
N ARG A 435 22.42 12.94 -7.50
CA ARG A 435 21.69 13.67 -8.55
C ARG A 435 20.49 14.49 -8.07
N GLN A 436 20.51 15.02 -6.84
CA GLN A 436 19.57 16.07 -6.41
C GLN A 436 20.01 17.43 -6.98
N LEU A 437 19.82 17.63 -8.29
CA LEU A 437 20.23 18.86 -8.98
C LEU A 437 19.57 20.11 -8.34
N PRO A 438 20.16 21.31 -8.49
CA PRO A 438 19.59 22.55 -7.97
C PRO A 438 18.15 22.77 -8.45
N ARG A 439 17.30 23.26 -7.55
CA ARG A 439 15.90 23.58 -7.84
C ARG A 439 15.78 24.93 -8.56
N ILE A 440 14.89 25.02 -9.53
CA ILE A 440 14.47 26.28 -10.15
C ILE A 440 13.26 26.82 -9.37
N PRO A 441 13.35 27.98 -8.71
CA PRO A 441 12.22 28.56 -7.97
C PRO A 441 10.95 28.70 -8.82
N TRP A 442 9.80 28.61 -8.16
CA TRP A 442 8.48 28.79 -8.75
C TRP A 442 7.59 29.59 -7.82
N LEU A 443 7.58 30.90 -8.07
CA LEU A 443 6.65 31.82 -7.45
C LEU A 443 5.33 31.78 -8.21
N GLU A 444 4.38 31.03 -7.66
CA GLU A 444 3.04 30.86 -8.20
C GLU A 444 2.34 32.24 -8.29
N LYS A 445 1.99 32.68 -9.50
CA LYS A 445 1.62 34.09 -9.75
C LYS A 445 0.16 34.42 -9.44
N THR A 446 -0.70 33.42 -9.30
CA THR A 446 -2.13 33.61 -9.04
C THR A 446 -2.42 33.83 -7.55
N THR A 447 -1.51 33.45 -6.65
CA THR A 447 -1.57 33.78 -5.23
C THR A 447 -1.21 35.25 -5.02
N GLU A 448 -2.22 36.07 -4.68
CA GLU A 448 -2.09 37.52 -4.54
C GLU A 448 -1.15 37.93 -3.40
N ASP A 449 -1.20 37.22 -2.27
CA ASP A 449 -0.31 37.48 -1.13
C ASP A 449 1.14 37.08 -1.48
N GLU A 450 2.01 38.09 -1.56
CA GLU A 450 3.43 37.92 -1.86
C GLU A 450 4.16 37.11 -0.77
N LYS A 451 3.73 37.24 0.49
CA LYS A 451 4.33 36.51 1.60
C LYS A 451 4.02 35.03 1.50
N GLU A 452 2.73 34.67 1.34
CA GLU A 452 2.31 33.26 1.22
C GLU A 452 3.00 32.57 0.03
N ARG A 453 3.12 33.28 -1.09
CA ARG A 453 3.82 32.79 -2.29
C ARG A 453 5.29 32.45 -2.04
N LYS A 454 6.00 33.29 -1.28
CA LYS A 454 7.41 33.07 -0.92
C LYS A 454 7.54 31.94 0.09
N GLU A 455 6.69 31.91 1.11
CA GLU A 455 6.69 30.85 2.12
C GLU A 455 6.42 29.48 1.50
N GLU A 456 5.51 29.39 0.53
CA GLU A 456 5.26 28.15 -0.22
C GLU A 456 6.50 27.73 -1.05
N ASP A 457 7.15 28.67 -1.74
CA ASP A 457 8.36 28.37 -2.51
C ASP A 457 9.53 27.90 -1.61
N GLU A 458 9.71 28.55 -0.47
CA GLU A 458 10.70 28.20 0.55
C GLU A 458 10.42 26.82 1.17
N TYR A 459 9.14 26.49 1.38
CA TYR A 459 8.73 25.14 1.77
C TYR A 459 9.22 24.10 0.74
N TRP A 460 8.99 24.32 -0.55
CA TRP A 460 9.47 23.36 -1.57
C TRP A 460 10.99 23.45 -1.84
N ALA A 461 11.68 24.48 -1.37
CA ALA A 461 13.13 24.59 -1.42
C ALA A 461 13.86 23.69 -0.42
N THR A 462 13.14 23.09 0.54
CA THR A 462 13.70 22.24 1.59
C THR A 462 13.18 20.79 1.48
N PRO A 463 13.70 20.00 0.52
CA PRO A 463 13.29 18.60 0.33
C PRO A 463 13.81 17.70 1.47
N ASP A 464 13.21 16.52 1.59
CA ASP A 464 13.61 15.53 2.59
C ASP A 464 15.02 15.00 2.35
N THR A 465 15.70 14.57 3.42
CA THR A 465 17.05 14.03 3.33
C THR A 465 17.09 12.77 2.45
N PRO A 466 18.03 12.64 1.51
CA PRO A 466 18.20 11.43 0.73
C PRO A 466 18.40 10.17 1.58
N LYS A 467 17.90 9.03 1.09
CA LYS A 467 18.05 7.72 1.75
C LYS A 467 18.63 6.71 0.77
N GLU A 468 19.30 5.70 1.31
CA GLU A 468 19.77 4.55 0.53
C GLU A 468 18.60 3.91 -0.25
N ASN A 469 18.80 3.59 -1.53
CA ASN A 469 17.79 3.07 -2.46
C ASN A 469 16.61 4.01 -2.76
N GLY A 470 16.68 5.29 -2.37
CA GLY A 470 15.76 6.32 -2.82
C GLY A 470 15.90 6.56 -4.32
N VAL A 471 14.79 6.90 -4.98
CA VAL A 471 14.74 7.18 -6.43
C VAL A 471 14.17 8.56 -6.75
N GLY A 472 13.48 9.19 -5.80
CA GLY A 472 12.79 10.45 -5.99
C GLY A 472 13.72 11.65 -6.23
N CYS A 473 13.18 12.66 -6.91
CA CYS A 473 13.81 13.95 -7.13
C CYS A 473 13.14 15.02 -6.27
N ARG A 474 13.90 15.60 -5.34
CA ARG A 474 13.49 16.69 -4.43
C ARG A 474 12.11 16.48 -3.79
N CYS A 475 11.80 15.25 -3.43
CA CYS A 475 10.59 14.88 -2.73
C CYS A 475 10.54 15.54 -1.36
N ARG A 476 9.35 16.01 -1.00
CA ARG A 476 9.00 16.42 0.37
C ARG A 476 7.69 15.79 0.77
N CYS A 477 7.75 14.73 1.56
CA CYS A 477 6.61 13.92 1.94
C CYS A 477 5.87 14.50 3.15
N ASP A 478 4.54 14.41 3.16
CA ASP A 478 3.77 14.72 4.37
C ASP A 478 4.01 13.61 5.42
N THR A 479 4.36 14.01 6.65
CA THR A 479 4.68 13.07 7.75
C THR A 479 3.45 12.49 8.44
N ASP A 480 2.30 13.15 8.29
CA ASP A 480 1.05 12.76 8.97
C ASP A 480 0.42 11.54 8.33
N ILE A 481 0.67 11.32 7.04
CA ILE A 481 0.14 10.21 6.26
C ILE A 481 1.30 9.28 5.91
N ARG A 482 1.26 8.07 6.46
CA ARG A 482 2.24 7.03 6.11
C ARG A 482 2.07 6.60 4.66
N ASP A 483 3.18 6.22 4.05
CA ASP A 483 3.24 5.61 2.73
C ASP A 483 2.36 4.35 2.63
N VAL A 484 1.75 4.13 1.47
CA VAL A 484 0.83 3.02 1.20
C VAL A 484 1.55 1.70 0.96
N GLU A 485 2.77 1.69 0.39
CA GLU A 485 3.46 0.46 -0.02
C GLU A 485 3.60 -0.53 1.15
N GLY A 486 3.85 -0.02 2.37
CA GLY A 486 4.04 -0.81 3.60
C GLY A 486 2.80 -1.01 4.46
N LYS A 487 1.60 -0.62 4.01
CA LYS A 487 0.35 -0.79 4.78
C LYS A 487 -0.37 -2.09 4.45
N GLU A 488 -1.15 -2.58 5.41
CA GLU A 488 -2.17 -3.60 5.14
C GLU A 488 -3.18 -3.06 4.11
N GLY A 489 -3.49 -3.87 3.09
CA GLY A 489 -4.31 -3.46 1.96
C GLY A 489 -3.52 -2.94 0.75
N SER A 490 -2.20 -2.77 0.86
CA SER A 490 -1.31 -2.58 -0.30
C SER A 490 -1.26 -3.84 -1.15
N CYS A 491 -1.21 -3.67 -2.47
CA CYS A 491 -1.03 -4.75 -3.46
C CYS A 491 0.36 -4.76 -4.08
N PHE A 492 1.30 -4.06 -3.43
CA PHE A 492 2.63 -3.89 -3.97
C PHE A 492 3.46 -5.18 -3.87
N ALA A 493 3.22 -6.02 -2.86
CA ALA A 493 3.88 -7.32 -2.75
C ALA A 493 3.52 -8.23 -3.95
N GLU A 494 2.26 -8.25 -4.34
CA GLU A 494 1.74 -8.99 -5.48
C GLU A 494 2.33 -8.46 -6.80
N TRP A 495 2.44 -7.13 -6.96
CA TRP A 495 3.14 -6.53 -8.11
C TRP A 495 4.60 -6.98 -8.18
N VAL A 496 5.29 -6.98 -7.04
CA VAL A 496 6.70 -7.37 -6.93
C VAL A 496 6.93 -8.82 -7.33
N GLU A 497 5.98 -9.70 -6.99
CA GLU A 497 6.05 -11.12 -7.37
C GLU A 497 5.95 -11.32 -8.88
N VAL A 498 5.08 -10.58 -9.58
CA VAL A 498 4.89 -10.74 -11.04
C VAL A 498 5.87 -9.94 -11.89
N ALA A 499 6.19 -8.70 -11.50
CA ALA A 499 7.12 -7.84 -12.23
C ALA A 499 8.58 -8.21 -11.93
N GLY A 500 8.79 -8.97 -10.85
CA GLY A 500 10.08 -9.36 -10.34
C GLY A 500 10.83 -8.14 -9.83
N GLY A 501 10.25 -7.41 -8.87
CA GLY A 501 10.69 -6.09 -8.40
C GLY A 501 11.04 -6.00 -6.91
N TYR A 502 10.80 -4.84 -6.30
CA TYR A 502 11.22 -4.46 -4.95
C TYR A 502 10.05 -4.23 -3.99
N ALA A 503 10.13 -4.65 -2.73
CA ALA A 503 9.29 -4.15 -1.63
C ALA A 503 10.12 -3.20 -0.73
N SER A 504 9.60 -2.01 -0.41
CA SER A 504 10.23 -1.02 0.49
C SER A 504 10.81 -1.61 1.78
N PRO A 505 11.92 -1.05 2.32
CA PRO A 505 12.59 -1.59 3.49
C PRO A 505 11.86 -1.23 4.79
#